data_AF-A0A9E5VD27-F1
#
_entry.id   AF-A0A9E5VD27-F1
#
_cell.length_a   1.000
_cell.length_b   1.000
_cell.length_c   1.000
_cell.angle_alpha   90.00
_cell.angle_beta   90.00
_cell.angle_gamma   90.00
#
_symmetry.space_group_name_H-M   'P 1'
#
loop_
_entity.id
_entity.type
_entity.pdbx_description
1 polymer ?
#
loop_
_entity_poly.entity_id
_entity_poly.type
_entity_poly.pdbx_seq_one_letter_code
_entity_poly.pdbx_strand_id
1 'polypeptide(L)' 'MATKTANSAAVNVISIPADPYSYENLLMYHTSLSLVERMVQEELLTPADYRKSVKILSKKYGFPPGSIFTEIA' A
#
# COMPACT_ATOMS: atom_id res chain seq x y z
N MET A 1 -39.14 19.32 -32.14
CA MET A 1 -38.31 19.26 -30.93
C MET A 1 -38.24 17.81 -30.49
N ALA A 2 -37.11 17.12 -30.68
CA ALA A 2 -36.96 15.73 -30.29
C ALA A 2 -36.09 15.65 -29.02
N THR A 3 -36.62 15.00 -27.99
CA THR A 3 -35.99 14.83 -26.68
C THR A 3 -34.82 13.85 -26.79
N LYS A 4 -33.63 14.34 -26.43
CA LYS A 4 -32.40 13.53 -26.33
C LYS A 4 -32.53 12.62 -25.12
N THR A 5 -32.77 11.33 -25.34
CA THR A 5 -32.67 10.29 -24.32
C THR A 5 -31.24 10.26 -23.80
N ALA A 6 -31.04 10.67 -22.55
CA ALA A 6 -29.77 10.51 -21.86
C ALA A 6 -29.61 9.04 -21.48
N ASN A 7 -28.60 8.41 -22.07
CA ASN A 7 -28.18 7.05 -21.76
C ASN A 7 -27.59 7.09 -20.34
N SER A 8 -28.42 6.84 -19.32
CA SER A 8 -27.95 6.57 -17.98
C SER A 8 -27.36 5.15 -17.99
N ALA A 9 -26.13 5.02 -18.46
CA ALA A 9 -25.35 3.82 -18.21
C ALA A 9 -25.08 3.80 -16.71
N ALA A 10 -25.74 2.88 -15.99
CA ALA A 10 -25.34 2.52 -14.65
C ALA A 10 -23.88 2.07 -14.73
N VAL A 11 -22.96 2.97 -14.40
CA VAL A 11 -21.55 2.65 -14.20
C VAL A 11 -21.55 1.69 -13.03
N ASN A 12 -21.53 0.40 -13.33
CA ASN A 12 -21.15 -0.61 -12.37
C ASN A 12 -19.74 -0.20 -11.93
N VAL A 13 -19.64 0.44 -10.76
CA VAL A 13 -18.36 0.71 -10.12
C VAL A 13 -17.81 -0.66 -9.77
N ILE A 14 -17.17 -1.31 -10.73
CA ILE A 14 -16.26 -2.41 -10.47
C ILE A 14 -15.21 -1.74 -9.59
N SER A 15 -15.35 -1.90 -8.28
CA SER A 15 -14.30 -1.57 -7.33
C SER A 15 -13.13 -2.46 -7.70
N ILE A 16 -12.30 -1.99 -8.61
CA ILE A 16 -11.01 -2.61 -8.90
C ILE A 16 -10.35 -2.75 -7.53
N PRO A 17 -10.01 -3.98 -7.08
CA PRO A 17 -9.32 -4.14 -5.81
C PRO A 17 -8.10 -3.21 -5.87
N ALA A 18 -7.97 -2.35 -4.87
CA ALA A 18 -6.92 -1.34 -4.84
C ALA A 18 -5.58 -2.03 -5.08
N ASP A 19 -4.91 -1.69 -6.19
CA ASP A 19 -3.66 -2.33 -6.58
C ASP A 19 -2.61 -2.09 -5.48
N PRO A 20 -2.13 -3.15 -4.80
CA PRO A 20 -1.09 -3.03 -3.78
C PRO A 20 0.17 -2.34 -4.32
N TYR A 21 0.43 -2.49 -5.62
CA TYR A 21 1.59 -1.93 -6.31
C TYR A 21 1.30 -0.60 -7.02
N SER A 22 0.16 0.03 -6.72
CA SER A 22 -0.11 1.39 -7.20
C SER A 22 0.97 2.37 -6.73
N TYR A 23 1.22 3.40 -7.53
CA TYR A 23 2.21 4.44 -7.23
C TYR A 23 2.04 5.02 -5.82
N GLU A 24 0.80 5.33 -5.43
CA GLU A 24 0.49 5.90 -4.12
C GLU A 24 0.84 4.93 -2.98
N ASN A 25 0.48 3.65 -3.11
CA ASN A 25 0.80 2.63 -2.11
C ASN A 25 2.31 2.42 -1.98
N LEU A 26 3.03 2.34 -3.10
CA LEU A 26 4.49 2.19 -3.09
C LEU A 26 5.17 3.41 -2.47
N LEU A 27 4.76 4.62 -2.86
CA LEU A 27 5.32 5.86 -2.32
C LEU A 27 5.12 5.94 -0.80
N MET A 28 3.90 5.66 -0.33
CA MET A 28 3.56 5.71 1.09
C MET A 28 4.26 4.59 1.88
N TYR A 29 4.37 3.40 1.31
CA TYR A 29 5.11 2.29 1.91
C TYR A 29 6.58 2.63 2.09
N HIS A 30 7.27 3.06 1.02
CA HIS A 30 8.69 3.38 1.07
C HIS A 30 8.98 4.57 2.00
N THR A 31 8.14 5.61 1.97
CA THR A 31 8.27 6.75 2.90
C THR A 31 8.15 6.30 4.35
N SER A 32 7.17 5.46 4.65
CA SER A 32 6.99 4.91 6.00
C SER A 32 8.16 4.01 6.40
N LEU A 33 8.65 3.18 5.48
CA LEU A 33 9.79 2.29 5.73
C LEU A 33 11.07 3.08 6.01
N SER A 34 11.38 4.09 5.19
CA SER A 34 12.55 4.95 5.40
C SER A 34 12.53 5.70 6.73
N LEU A 35 11.34 6.07 7.23
CA LEU A 35 11.22 6.64 8.57
C LEU A 35 11.62 5.64 9.65
N VAL A 36 11.12 4.40 9.56
CA VAL A 36 11.48 3.33 10.51
C VAL A 36 12.98 3.02 10.43
N GLU A 37 13.55 2.97 9.23
CA GLU A 37 15.00 2.76 9.03
C GLU A 37 15.83 3.82 9.73
N ARG A 38 15.45 5.10 9.62
CA ARG A 38 16.11 6.18 10.35
C ARG A 38 15.98 6.02 11.85
N MET A 39 14.82 5.65 12.36
CA MET A 39 14.63 5.40 13.80
C MET A 39 15.50 4.26 14.32
N VAL A 40 15.80 3.25 13.48
CA VAL A 40 16.77 2.20 13.84
C VAL A 40 18.20 2.73 13.81
N GLN A 41 18.56 3.52 12.81
CA GLN A 41 19.89 4.15 12.70
C GLN A 41 20.18 5.11 13.87
N GLU A 42 19.16 5.79 14.37
CA GLU A 42 19.22 6.68 15.53
C GLU A 42 19.08 5.93 16.87
N GLU A 43 19.09 4.60 16.85
CA GLU A 43 18.96 3.73 18.04
C GLU A 43 17.65 3.92 18.84
N LEU A 44 16.64 4.57 18.26
CA LEU A 44 15.31 4.75 18.84
C LEU A 44 14.46 3.47 18.74
N LEU A 45 14.74 2.62 17.75
CA LEU A 45 14.10 1.32 17.55
C LEU A 45 15.14 0.22 17.42
N THR A 46 14.79 -0.97 17.90
CA THR A 46 15.66 -2.14 17.73
C THR A 46 15.50 -2.75 16.34
N PRO A 47 16.48 -3.54 15.86
CA PRO A 47 16.31 -4.33 14.65
C PRO A 47 15.09 -5.26 14.69
N ALA A 48 14.68 -5.74 15.87
CA ALA A 48 13.47 -6.55 16.00
C ALA A 48 12.19 -5.74 15.71
N ASP A 49 12.18 -4.46 16.08
CA ASP A 49 11.04 -3.57 15.84
C ASP A 49 10.96 -3.14 14.37
N TYR A 50 12.10 -3.05 13.68
CA TYR A 50 12.13 -2.92 12.22
C TYR A 50 11.39 -4.07 11.54
N ARG A 51 11.72 -5.32 11.89
CA ARG A 51 11.08 -6.52 11.30
C ARG A 51 9.57 -6.56 11.55
N LYS A 52 9.14 -6.17 12.76
CA LYS A 52 7.71 -6.02 13.07
C LYS A 52 7.07 -4.93 12.22
N SER A 53 7.73 -3.80 12.06
CA SER A 53 7.23 -2.67 11.26
C SER A 53 7.10 -3.05 9.79
N VAL A 54 8.08 -3.75 9.20
CA VAL A 54 7.98 -4.27 7.82
C VAL A 54 6.75 -5.15 7.67
N LYS A 55 6.51 -6.10 8.59
CA LYS A 55 5.32 -6.97 8.58
C LYS A 55 4.00 -6.19 8.69
N ILE A 56 3.96 -5.16 9.54
CA ILE A 56 2.77 -4.32 9.72
C ILE A 56 2.51 -3.49 8.45
N LEU A 57 3.55 -2.85 7.91
CA LEU A 57 3.46 -2.03 6.70
C LEU A 57 3.07 -2.89 5.51
N SER A 58 3.69 -4.06 5.32
CA SER A 58 3.37 -4.93 4.20
C SER A 58 1.91 -5.41 4.24
N LYS A 59 1.38 -5.70 5.43
CA LYS A 59 -0.04 -6.03 5.62
C LYS A 59 -0.95 -4.82 5.35
N LYS A 60 -0.56 -3.63 5.82
CA LYS A 60 -1.33 -2.39 5.66
C LYS A 60 -1.51 -2.01 4.19
N TYR A 61 -0.45 -2.14 3.40
CA TYR A 61 -0.47 -1.80 1.96
C TYR A 61 -0.86 -2.99 1.06
N GLY A 62 -1.23 -4.14 1.65
CA GLY A 62 -1.80 -5.26 0.92
C GLY A 62 -0.80 -6.09 0.13
N PHE A 63 0.49 -6.07 0.48
CA PHE A 63 1.46 -6.91 -0.21
C PHE A 63 1.23 -8.40 0.11
N PRO A 64 1.24 -9.27 -0.91
CA PRO A 64 1.08 -10.70 -0.71
C PRO A 64 2.28 -11.28 0.05
N PRO A 65 2.09 -12.37 0.80
CA PRO A 65 3.21 -13.12 1.38
C PRO A 65 4.21 -13.56 0.31
N GLY A 66 5.51 -13.32 0.55
CA GLY A 66 6.57 -13.64 -0.41
C GLY A 66 6.83 -12.55 -1.45
N SER A 67 6.15 -11.40 -1.35
CA SER A 67 6.53 -10.18 -2.06
C SER A 67 7.97 -9.78 -1.71
N ILE A 68 8.68 -9.15 -2.65
CA ILE A 68 10.01 -8.56 -2.40
C ILE A 68 9.97 -7.48 -1.30
N PHE A 69 8.80 -6.94 -1.00
CA PHE A 69 8.57 -5.97 0.07
C PHE A 69 8.21 -6.61 1.41
N THR A 70 7.84 -7.89 1.43
CA THR A 70 7.70 -8.64 2.68
C THR A 70 9.05 -9.22 3.03
N GLU A 71 9.61 -8.89 4.19
CA GLU A 71 10.91 -9.42 4.64
C GLU A 71 10.93 -10.94 4.47
N ILE A 72 11.92 -11.46 3.74
CA ILE A 72 12.16 -12.89 3.63
C ILE A 72 12.63 -13.34 5.01
N ALA A 73 11.77 -14.07 5.71
CA ALA A 73 12.02 -14.59 7.06
C ALA A 73 13.33 -15.38 7.13
#